data_AF-A8D741-F1
#
_entry.id   AF-A8D741-F1
#
_cell.length_a   1.000
_cell.length_b   1.000
_cell.length_c   1.000
_cell.angle_alpha   90.00
_cell.angle_beta   90.00
_cell.angle_gamma   90.00
#
_symmetry.space_group_name_H-M   'P 1'
#
loop_
_entity.id
_entity.type
_entity.pdbx_description
1 polymer ?
#
loop_
_entity_poly.entity_id
_entity_poly.type
_entity_poly.pdbx_seq_one_letter_code
_entity_poly.pdbx_strand_id
1 'polypeptide(L)'
;ITLYKLEPQAGTKSARVVGLADDIARSMSALSARISIVRGQNAIGIELPNKEREIVVLRDLLESPEYQNANLNLPIALGKEISGKPIIVDLAKMPHLLVAGTTGSGKSVT
;
A
#
# COMPACT_ATOMS: atom_id res chain seq x y z
N ILE A 1 1.71 7.09 1.92
CA ILE A 1 3.11 6.79 1.53
C ILE A 1 3.35 7.38 0.15
N THR A 2 4.61 7.61 -0.23
CA THR A 2 5.00 8.07 -1.55
C THR A 2 5.82 6.99 -2.25
N LEU A 3 5.52 6.73 -3.52
CA LEU A 3 6.24 5.78 -4.36
C LEU A 3 7.21 6.54 -5.28
N TYR A 4 8.51 6.31 -5.09
CA TYR A 4 9.55 6.76 -6.01
C TYR A 4 9.88 5.64 -6.97
N LYS A 5 10.02 5.97 -8.26
CA LYS A 5 10.51 5.03 -9.27
C LYS A 5 11.99 5.29 -9.53
N LEU A 6 12.79 4.27 -9.34
CA LEU A 6 14.23 4.27 -9.63
C LEU A 6 14.49 3.35 -10.82
N GLU A 7 15.06 3.90 -11.89
CA GLU A 7 15.61 3.09 -12.98
C GLU A 7 17.09 2.83 -12.69
N PRO A 8 17.47 1.58 -12.40
CA PRO A 8 18.86 1.27 -12.07
C PRO A 8 19.72 1.27 -13.33
N GLN A 9 20.99 1.66 -13.18
CA GLN A 9 21.97 1.51 -14.25
C GLN A 9 22.13 0.03 -14.63
N ALA A 10 22.36 -0.24 -15.92
CA ALA A 10 22.62 -1.57 -16.44
C ALA A 10 23.67 -2.32 -15.61
N GLY A 11 23.39 -3.60 -15.30
CA GLY A 11 24.26 -4.44 -14.46
C GLY A 11 24.00 -4.34 -12.95
N THR A 12 23.20 -3.38 -12.49
CA THR A 12 22.79 -3.30 -11.07
C THR A 12 21.74 -4.36 -10.77
N LYS A 13 22.07 -5.33 -9.91
CA LYS A 13 21.11 -6.33 -9.44
C LYS A 13 20.07 -5.68 -8.54
N SER A 14 18.79 -5.93 -8.80
CA SER A 14 17.66 -5.46 -7.97
C SER A 14 17.82 -5.85 -6.49
N ALA A 15 18.34 -7.06 -6.22
CA ALA A 15 18.62 -7.55 -4.87
C ALA A 15 19.56 -6.62 -4.08
N ARG A 16 20.51 -5.94 -4.74
CA ARG A 16 21.39 -4.98 -4.08
C ARG A 16 20.61 -3.78 -3.55
N VAL A 17 19.68 -3.26 -4.35
CA VAL A 17 18.84 -2.11 -3.94
C VAL A 17 17.89 -2.53 -2.82
N VAL A 18 17.27 -3.72 -2.93
CA VAL A 18 16.41 -4.29 -1.88
C VAL A 18 17.16 -4.43 -0.56
N GLY A 19 18.42 -4.89 -0.59
CA GLY A 19 19.27 -5.03 0.60
C GLY A 19 19.67 -3.71 1.26
N LEU A 20 19.47 -2.57 0.60
CA LEU A 20 19.77 -1.23 1.14
C LEU A 20 18.54 -0.55 1.75
N ALA A 21 17.43 -1.26 1.96
CA ALA A 21 16.19 -0.69 2.48
C ALA A 21 16.39 0.12 3.79
N ASP A 22 17.12 -0.43 4.75
CA ASP A 22 17.37 0.23 6.04
C ASP A 22 18.28 1.46 5.90
N ASP A 23 19.31 1.39 5.06
CA ASP A 23 20.20 2.51 4.78
C ASP A 23 19.44 3.65 4.06
N ILE A 24 18.59 3.32 3.09
CA ILE A 24 17.73 4.28 2.40
C ILE A 24 16.76 4.93 3.38
N ALA A 25 16.09 4.14 4.23
CA ALA A 25 15.20 4.66 5.26
C ALA A 25 15.93 5.66 6.17
N ARG A 26 17.13 5.30 6.65
CA ARG A 26 17.97 6.16 7.49
C ARG A 26 18.35 7.46 6.78
N SER A 27 18.85 7.37 5.55
CA SER A 27 19.25 8.54 4.75
C SER A 27 18.10 9.47 4.42
N MET A 28 16.88 8.94 4.33
CA MET A 28 15.66 9.71 4.06
C MET A 28 14.95 10.19 5.34
N SER A 29 15.50 9.88 6.53
CA SER A 29 14.84 10.13 7.83
C SER A 29 13.43 9.55 7.90
N ALA A 30 13.24 8.37 7.30
CA ALA A 30 11.99 7.64 7.28
C ALA A 30 12.03 6.47 8.28
N LEU A 31 10.86 6.12 8.83
CA LEU A 31 10.73 4.96 9.73
C LEU A 31 11.13 3.64 9.04
N SER A 32 10.81 3.51 7.76
CA SER A 32 11.11 2.35 6.94
C SER A 32 11.06 2.70 5.46
N ALA A 33 11.68 1.87 4.63
CA ALA A 33 11.56 1.91 3.17
C ALA A 33 11.13 0.52 2.68
N ARG A 34 10.11 0.46 1.84
CA ARG A 34 9.67 -0.78 1.20
C ARG A 34 10.07 -0.75 -0.27
N ILE A 35 10.86 -1.76 -0.67
CA ILE A 35 11.43 -1.82 -2.02
C ILE A 35 10.79 -2.97 -2.77
N SER A 36 10.29 -2.70 -3.97
CA SER A 36 9.63 -3.69 -4.82
C SER A 36 10.05 -3.56 -6.29
N ILE A 37 9.99 -4.66 -7.03
CA ILE A 37 10.23 -4.66 -8.47
C ILE A 37 8.90 -4.32 -9.16
N VAL A 38 8.90 -3.31 -10.04
CA VAL A 38 7.71 -2.94 -10.81
C VAL A 38 7.57 -3.91 -11.98
N ARG A 39 6.52 -4.74 -11.96
CA ARG A 39 6.27 -5.70 -13.05
C ARG A 39 6.05 -4.96 -14.37
N GLY A 40 6.73 -5.42 -15.43
CA GLY A 40 6.61 -4.86 -16.78
C GLY A 40 7.39 -3.57 -17.02
N GLN A 41 8.18 -3.08 -16.06
CA GLN A 41 9.04 -1.90 -16.21
C GLN A 41 10.45 -2.23 -15.71
N ASN A 42 11.49 -1.62 -16.30
CA ASN A 42 12.86 -1.69 -15.77
C ASN A 42 13.03 -0.69 -14.60
N ALA A 43 12.10 -0.72 -13.65
CA ALA A 43 12.03 0.22 -12.55
C ALA A 43 11.87 -0.52 -11.21
N ILE A 44 12.49 0.05 -10.19
CA ILE A 44 12.37 -0.36 -8.80
C ILE A 44 11.50 0.69 -8.09
N GLY A 45 10.46 0.23 -7.42
CA GLY A 45 9.60 1.05 -6.58
C GLY A 45 10.18 1.16 -5.18
N ILE A 46 10.34 2.39 -4.70
CA ILE A 46 10.75 2.69 -3.32
C ILE A 46 9.60 3.43 -2.66
N GLU A 47 8.93 2.75 -1.74
CA GLU A 47 7.82 3.27 -0.95
C GLU A 47 8.33 3.83 0.38
N LEU A 48 8.08 5.12 0.62
CA LEU A 48 8.47 5.81 1.86
C LEU A 48 7.23 6.38 2.58
N PRO A 49 7.19 6.35 3.92
CA PRO A 49 6.15 7.02 4.68
C PRO A 49 6.17 8.53 4.42
N ASN A 50 4.98 9.11 4.32
CA ASN A 50 4.82 10.56 4.27
C ASN A 50 5.21 11.13 5.63
N LYS A 51 5.83 12.32 5.63
CA LYS A 51 6.14 13.06 6.87
C LYS A 51 4.89 13.29 7.70
N GLU A 52 3.83 13.72 7.04
CA GLU A 52 2.49 13.85 7.59
C GLU A 52 1.61 12.73 7.04
N ARG A 53 1.13 11.86 7.93
CA ARG A 53 0.23 10.77 7.54
C ARG A 53 -1.20 11.24 7.70
N GLU A 54 -1.95 11.16 6.61
CA GLU A 54 -3.39 11.41 6.64
C GLU A 54 -4.13 10.19 7.21
N ILE A 55 -5.14 10.45 8.03
CA ILE A 55 -6.01 9.42 8.56
C ILE A 55 -7.03 9.06 7.48
N VAL A 56 -7.14 7.76 7.18
CA VAL A 56 -8.23 7.25 6.35
C VAL A 56 -9.46 7.05 7.23
N VAL A 57 -10.46 7.90 7.05
CA VAL A 57 -11.73 7.82 7.80
C VAL A 57 -12.67 6.85 7.11
N LEU A 58 -13.29 5.94 7.86
CA LEU A 58 -14.23 4.96 7.32
C LEU A 58 -15.42 5.64 6.60
N ARG A 59 -15.94 6.74 7.17
CA ARG A 59 -17.04 7.50 6.57
C ARG A 59 -16.74 7.92 5.12
N ASP A 60 -15.54 8.44 4.86
CA ASP A 60 -15.14 8.86 3.52
C ASP A 60 -15.17 7.70 2.50
N LEU A 61 -14.87 6.47 2.96
CA LEU A 61 -14.94 5.29 2.11
C LEU A 61 -16.39 4.90 1.83
N LEU A 62 -17.26 4.95 2.84
CA LEU A 62 -18.67 4.63 2.69
C LEU A 62 -19.41 5.66 1.84
N GLU A 63 -19.03 6.93 1.91
CA GLU A 63 -19.59 8.01 1.10
C GLU A 63 -19.01 8.06 -0.32
N SER A 64 -17.99 7.24 -0.62
CA SER A 64 -17.36 7.23 -1.95
C SER A 64 -18.30 6.69 -3.03
N PRO A 65 -18.22 7.22 -4.28
CA PRO A 65 -18.97 6.68 -5.41
C PRO A 65 -18.69 5.19 -5.65
N GLU A 66 -17.46 4.73 -5.38
CA GLU A 66 -17.05 3.33 -5.49
C GLU A 66 -17.81 2.41 -4.54
N TYR A 67 -18.24 2.90 -3.38
CA TYR A 67 -19.06 2.15 -2.43
C TYR A 67 -20.56 2.32 -2.73
N GLN A 68 -21.02 3.57 -2.91
CA GLN A 68 -22.44 3.89 -3.09
C GLN A 68 -23.03 3.33 -4.38
N ASN A 69 -22.26 3.31 -5.46
CA ASN A 69 -22.71 2.82 -6.77
C ASN A 69 -22.27 1.38 -7.04
N ALA A 70 -21.69 0.70 -6.06
CA ALA A 70 -21.18 -0.65 -6.22
C ALA A 70 -22.34 -1.66 -6.32
N ASN A 71 -22.40 -2.41 -7.42
CA ASN A 71 -23.27 -3.57 -7.51
C ASN A 71 -22.57 -4.80 -6.88
N LEU A 72 -22.46 -4.81 -5.56
CA LEU A 72 -21.78 -5.84 -4.77
C LEU A 72 -22.76 -6.46 -3.77
N ASN A 73 -22.66 -7.77 -3.57
CA ASN A 73 -23.57 -8.48 -2.66
C ASN A 73 -23.17 -8.32 -1.19
N LEU A 74 -21.86 -8.30 -0.91
CA LEU A 74 -21.34 -8.14 0.43
C LEU A 74 -20.10 -7.22 0.41
N PRO A 75 -20.29 -5.90 0.25
CA PRO A 75 -19.19 -4.95 0.12
C PRO A 75 -18.42 -4.80 1.44
N ILE A 76 -17.10 -4.76 1.35
CA ILE A 76 -16.16 -4.44 2.44
C ILE A 76 -15.30 -3.26 1.98
N ALA A 77 -15.29 -2.18 2.76
CA ALA A 77 -14.39 -1.05 2.58
C ALA A 77 -13.07 -1.28 3.32
N LEU A 78 -11.98 -1.55 2.60
CA LEU A 78 -10.69 -1.93 3.20
C LEU A 78 -9.77 -0.74 3.49
N GLY A 79 -9.94 0.37 2.79
CA GLY A 79 -9.05 1.52 2.92
C GLY A 79 -8.88 2.29 1.61
N LYS A 80 -7.73 2.95 1.45
CA LYS A 80 -7.33 3.67 0.24
C LYS A 80 -6.04 3.08 -0.32
N GLU A 81 -5.91 3.10 -1.64
CA GLU A 81 -4.65 2.86 -2.34
C GLU A 81 -3.63 3.97 -2.03
N ILE A 82 -2.38 3.76 -2.46
CA ILE A 82 -1.32 4.78 -2.43
C ILE A 82 -1.72 6.04 -3.20
N SER A 83 -2.53 5.87 -4.25
CA SER A 83 -3.10 6.95 -5.06
C SER A 83 -4.21 7.75 -4.34
N GLY A 84 -4.68 7.27 -3.18
CA GLY A 84 -5.82 7.82 -2.46
C GLY A 84 -7.17 7.24 -2.88
N LYS A 85 -7.21 6.39 -3.92
CA LYS A 85 -8.46 5.79 -4.41
C LYS A 85 -9.04 4.80 -3.38
N PRO A 86 -10.36 4.83 -3.09
CA PRO A 86 -11.01 3.84 -2.22
C PRO A 86 -10.86 2.40 -2.74
N ILE A 87 -10.61 1.48 -1.83
CA ILE A 87 -10.59 0.03 -2.09
C ILE A 87 -11.84 -0.59 -1.47
N ILE A 88 -12.80 -0.91 -2.34
CA ILE A 88 -14.04 -1.60 -1.99
C ILE A 88 -14.01 -2.98 -2.65
N VAL A 89 -14.27 -4.03 -1.88
CA VAL A 89 -14.25 -5.42 -2.35
C VAL A 89 -15.55 -6.14 -2.03
N ASP A 90 -15.88 -7.19 -2.78
CA ASP A 90 -17.08 -8.00 -2.54
C ASP A 90 -16.69 -9.34 -1.89
N LEU A 91 -17.04 -9.51 -0.63
CA LEU A 91 -16.76 -10.76 0.09
C LEU A 91 -17.54 -11.94 -0.52
N ALA A 92 -18.67 -11.71 -1.18
CA ALA A 92 -19.38 -12.80 -1.85
C ALA A 92 -18.56 -13.42 -3.00
N LYS A 93 -17.65 -12.65 -3.62
CA LYS A 93 -16.72 -13.12 -4.66
C LYS A 93 -15.43 -13.68 -4.08
N MET A 94 -15.17 -13.43 -2.80
CA MET A 94 -14.03 -13.92 -2.02
C MET A 94 -14.57 -14.59 -0.76
N PRO A 95 -15.18 -15.78 -0.86
CA PRO A 95 -16.12 -16.29 0.14
C PRO A 95 -15.50 -16.48 1.53
N HIS A 96 -14.18 -16.47 1.63
CA HIS A 96 -13.43 -16.51 2.88
C HIS A 96 -12.30 -15.47 2.84
N LEU A 97 -12.04 -14.83 3.97
CA LEU A 97 -10.96 -13.86 4.15
C LEU A 97 -10.14 -14.23 5.39
N LEU A 98 -8.81 -14.27 5.26
CA LEU A 98 -7.89 -14.43 6.38
C LEU A 98 -7.28 -13.08 6.73
N VAL A 99 -7.48 -12.61 7.96
CA VAL A 99 -6.88 -11.38 8.48
C VAL A 99 -5.87 -11.72 9.58
N ALA A 100 -4.59 -11.44 9.32
CA ALA A 100 -3.49 -11.69 10.26
C ALA A 100 -2.62 -10.44 10.44
N GLY A 101 -2.06 -10.27 11.65
CA GLY A 101 -1.22 -9.11 11.98
C GLY A 101 -0.80 -9.12 13.44
N THR A 102 0.36 -8.51 13.72
CA THR A 102 0.93 -8.37 15.07
C THR A 102 0.12 -7.39 15.93
N THR A 103 0.38 -7.35 17.23
CA THR A 103 -0.26 -6.38 18.12
C THR A 103 0.07 -4.95 17.69
N GLY A 104 -0.93 -4.07 17.63
CA GLY A 104 -0.76 -2.68 17.20
C GLY A 104 -0.72 -2.47 15.68
N SER A 105 -0.84 -3.52 14.86
CA SER A 105 -0.82 -3.39 13.39
C SER A 105 -2.14 -2.92 12.77
N GLY A 106 -3.18 -2.71 13.59
CA GLY A 106 -4.51 -2.27 13.13
C GLY A 106 -5.53 -3.38 12.84
N LYS A 107 -5.21 -4.67 13.07
CA LYS A 107 -6.12 -5.81 12.78
C LYS A 107 -7.51 -5.71 13.41
N SER A 108 -7.63 -5.23 14.65
CA SER A 108 -8.92 -5.13 15.34
C SER A 108 -9.76 -3.93 14.88
N VAL A 109 -9.15 -3.01 14.12
CA VAL A 109 -9.79 -1.79 13.61
C VAL A 109 -10.22 -1.96 12.15
N THR A 110 -9.56 -2.85 11.40
CA THR A 110 -9.95 -3.30 10.06
C THR A 110 -11.27 -4.05 10.12
#